data_AF-A0A6G8PX64-F1
#
_entry.id   AF-A0A6G8PX64-F1
#
_cell.length_a   1.000
_cell.length_b   1.000
_cell.length_c   1.000
_cell.angle_alpha   90.00
_cell.angle_beta   90.00
_cell.angle_gamma   90.00
#
_symmetry.space_group_name_H-M   'P 1'
#
loop_
_entity.id
_entity.type
_entity.pdbx_description
1 polymer ?
#
loop_
_entity_poly.entity_id
_entity_poly.type
_entity_poly.pdbx_seq_one_letter_code
_entity_poly.pdbx_strand_id
1 'polypeptide(L)'
;MNEPPDNQAREDRAQDLRETNGAAAENGGAPAPPREAPAEGPQAPGKRPEEFHRLPTRSEKFRGWVDGLPRMRFYVTLLVITWLSLTVLISLDPRPTFSTGGLPGSGAGYEVGSVARDDVFAQRGVTYVDPVATEAAREEARDEAPVAYRQDAGIPTRQTEAAAGFFDEVRGIRASGGEPEEKVARVTGAAPFPLPENAARSLVFLEDEEVDEAERYVVENLDELYGTTPVGDDGVEEAASGSCRSRRRASGSPRPREGTPPASLRSWSTC
;
A
#
# COMPACT_ATOMS: atom_id res chain seq x y z
N MET A 1 27.83 -28.11 -35.64
CA MET A 1 27.41 -27.18 -34.56
C MET A 1 26.07 -27.72 -34.07
N ASN A 2 26.07 -28.31 -32.88
CA ASN A 2 24.91 -28.97 -32.28
C ASN A 2 24.42 -28.08 -31.13
N GLU A 3 23.18 -27.62 -31.19
CA GLU A 3 22.45 -27.08 -30.04
C GLU A 3 22.02 -28.23 -29.11
N PRO A 4 22.02 -28.07 -27.78
CA PRO A 4 21.37 -29.00 -26.88
C PRO A 4 19.89 -28.62 -26.69
N PRO A 5 18.95 -29.59 -26.73
CA PRO A 5 17.58 -29.37 -26.29
C PRO A 5 17.46 -29.75 -24.81
N ASP A 6 17.28 -28.79 -23.91
CA ASP A 6 17.04 -29.14 -22.49
C ASP A 6 16.21 -28.09 -21.74
N ASN A 7 14.92 -27.97 -22.09
CA ASN A 7 13.99 -27.09 -21.36
C ASN A 7 12.58 -27.67 -21.16
N GLN A 8 12.35 -28.97 -21.40
CA GLN A 8 11.03 -29.59 -21.18
C GLN A 8 10.89 -30.39 -19.88
N ALA A 9 11.99 -30.70 -19.18
CA ALA A 9 11.94 -31.59 -18.00
C ALA A 9 11.64 -30.90 -16.65
N ARG A 10 11.35 -29.59 -16.63
CA ARG A 10 11.20 -28.83 -15.36
C ARG A 10 9.75 -28.47 -14.99
N GLU A 11 8.79 -28.56 -15.91
CA GLU A 11 7.40 -28.14 -15.65
C GLU A 11 6.56 -29.25 -14.98
N ASP A 12 6.87 -30.52 -15.21
CA ASP A 12 6.05 -31.63 -14.68
C ASP A 12 6.18 -31.84 -13.16
N ARG A 13 7.21 -31.28 -12.49
CA ARG A 13 7.39 -31.44 -11.04
C ARG A 13 6.55 -30.48 -10.19
N ALA A 14 5.95 -29.45 -10.78
CA ALA A 14 5.23 -28.42 -10.03
C ALA A 14 3.74 -28.73 -9.80
N GLN A 15 3.16 -29.72 -10.50
CA GLN A 15 1.73 -30.04 -10.40
C GLN A 15 1.39 -31.08 -9.33
N ASP A 16 2.31 -31.98 -8.96
CA ASP A 16 2.04 -33.08 -8.01
C ASP A 16 1.87 -32.63 -6.53
N LEU A 17 2.28 -31.40 -6.17
CA LEU A 17 2.21 -30.94 -4.77
C LEU A 17 0.88 -30.25 -4.40
N ARG A 18 -0.09 -30.16 -5.32
CA ARG A 18 -1.33 -29.37 -5.10
C ARG A 18 -2.58 -30.18 -4.76
N GLU A 19 -2.54 -31.51 -4.79
CA GLU A 19 -3.75 -32.35 -4.64
C GLU A 19 -4.00 -32.97 -3.25
N THR A 20 -3.12 -32.82 -2.25
CA THR A 20 -3.23 -33.60 -1.00
C THR A 20 -3.93 -32.95 0.19
N ASN A 21 -4.48 -31.74 0.09
CA ASN A 21 -5.04 -31.01 1.27
C ASN A 21 -6.57 -30.83 1.28
N GLY A 22 -7.33 -31.75 0.68
CA GLY A 22 -8.78 -31.60 0.51
C GLY A 22 -9.63 -32.74 1.06
N ALA A 23 -9.42 -33.21 2.29
CA ALA A 23 -10.35 -34.14 2.93
C ALA A 23 -10.24 -34.12 4.47
N ALA A 24 -11.23 -33.51 5.14
CA ALA A 24 -11.89 -34.01 6.35
C ALA A 24 -12.57 -32.88 7.14
N ALA A 25 -13.90 -32.97 7.24
CA ALA A 25 -14.67 -32.95 8.49
C ALA A 25 -16.02 -32.22 8.32
N GLU A 26 -16.98 -32.96 7.75
CA GLU A 26 -18.37 -32.85 8.16
C GLU A 26 -18.49 -33.28 9.63
N ASN A 27 -19.17 -32.49 10.45
CA ASN A 27 -19.96 -33.01 11.57
C ASN A 27 -21.10 -32.05 11.89
N GLY A 28 -22.32 -32.49 11.62
CA GLY A 28 -23.55 -31.88 12.09
C GLY A 28 -23.87 -32.31 13.53
N GLY A 29 -24.51 -31.41 14.28
CA GLY A 29 -25.03 -31.67 15.62
C GLY A 29 -26.10 -30.66 16.01
N ALA A 30 -27.30 -31.18 16.27
CA ALA A 30 -28.60 -30.54 16.47
C ALA A 30 -28.73 -29.62 17.73
N PRO A 31 -29.88 -28.92 17.91
CA PRO A 31 -30.00 -27.70 18.74
C PRO A 31 -30.71 -27.88 20.11
N ALA A 32 -30.70 -26.79 20.90
CA ALA A 32 -31.54 -26.39 22.06
C ALA A 32 -30.86 -26.43 23.46
N PRO A 33 -31.34 -25.70 24.51
CA PRO A 33 -32.46 -24.73 24.64
C PRO A 33 -32.05 -23.38 25.34
N PRO A 34 -32.98 -22.42 25.62
CA PRO A 34 -32.66 -21.07 26.08
C PRO A 34 -32.58 -20.95 27.61
N ARG A 35 -31.67 -20.08 28.11
CA ARG A 35 -31.58 -19.65 29.52
C ARG A 35 -31.26 -18.15 29.54
N GLU A 36 -32.27 -17.32 29.77
CA GLU A 36 -32.55 -16.67 31.06
C GLU A 36 -31.48 -15.67 31.48
N ALA A 37 -31.84 -14.40 31.29
CA ALA A 37 -31.15 -13.21 31.81
C ALA A 37 -31.21 -13.17 33.34
N PRO A 38 -30.24 -12.47 33.96
CA PRO A 38 -30.61 -11.55 35.03
C PRO A 38 -29.91 -10.18 34.94
N ALA A 39 -30.76 -9.16 35.11
CA ALA A 39 -30.55 -7.94 35.89
C ALA A 39 -29.34 -7.03 35.57
N GLU A 40 -29.66 -5.94 34.85
CA GLU A 40 -28.96 -4.65 34.94
C GLU A 40 -28.91 -4.14 36.39
N GLY A 41 -27.72 -3.72 36.83
CA GLY A 41 -27.49 -2.86 37.98
C GLY A 41 -26.62 -1.67 37.57
N PRO A 42 -26.92 -0.43 38.03
CA PRO A 42 -26.32 0.78 37.50
C PRO A 42 -24.96 1.06 38.16
N GLN A 43 -23.85 0.98 37.41
CA GLN A 43 -22.55 1.45 37.87
C GLN A 43 -22.18 2.80 37.28
N ALA A 44 -21.87 3.71 38.22
CA ALA A 44 -21.59 5.12 38.03
C ALA A 44 -20.27 5.39 37.29
N PRO A 45 -20.11 6.57 36.66
CA PRO A 45 -19.00 6.86 35.75
C PRO A 45 -17.73 7.27 36.51
N GLY A 46 -16.75 6.35 36.54
CA GLY A 46 -15.38 6.63 36.95
C GLY A 46 -14.59 7.30 35.82
N LYS A 47 -14.23 8.56 36.05
CA LYS A 47 -13.42 9.42 35.18
C LYS A 47 -12.06 8.77 34.86
N ARG A 48 -11.82 8.42 33.60
CA ARG A 48 -10.47 8.26 33.04
C ARG A 48 -10.02 9.61 32.49
N PRO A 49 -8.96 10.24 33.03
CA PRO A 49 -8.38 11.44 32.45
C PRO A 49 -7.41 11.06 31.33
N GLU A 50 -7.31 11.95 30.33
CA GLU A 50 -6.34 11.93 29.21
C GLU A 50 -6.70 11.10 27.96
N GLU A 51 -7.96 11.19 27.57
CA GLU A 51 -8.33 11.12 26.15
C GLU A 51 -7.89 12.44 25.50
N PHE A 52 -6.72 12.43 24.87
CA PHE A 52 -6.25 13.51 24.02
C PHE A 52 -7.37 13.93 23.07
N HIS A 53 -7.86 15.17 23.23
CA HIS A 53 -8.87 15.81 22.40
C HIS A 53 -8.38 15.98 20.95
N ARG A 54 -8.27 14.88 20.20
CA ARG A 54 -8.27 14.94 18.74
C ARG A 54 -9.66 15.40 18.33
N LEU A 55 -9.73 16.58 17.71
CA LEU A 55 -10.97 17.06 17.10
C LEU A 55 -11.48 15.95 16.17
N PRO A 56 -12.74 15.51 16.31
CA PRO A 56 -13.27 14.38 15.57
C PRO A 56 -13.12 14.67 14.08
N THR A 57 -12.25 13.90 13.44
CA THR A 57 -12.00 14.07 12.02
C THR A 57 -13.25 13.63 11.27
N ARG A 58 -13.58 14.30 10.16
CA ARG A 58 -14.81 14.01 9.40
C ARG A 58 -14.92 12.53 8.98
N SER A 59 -13.79 11.82 8.90
CA SER A 59 -13.66 10.39 8.60
C SER A 59 -14.20 9.47 9.70
N GLU A 60 -14.07 9.81 10.99
CA GLU A 60 -14.57 8.95 12.08
C GLU A 60 -16.11 8.99 12.17
N LYS A 61 -16.70 10.17 11.95
CA LYS A 61 -18.16 10.33 11.82
C LYS A 61 -18.71 9.57 10.62
N PHE A 62 -17.95 9.52 9.52
CA PHE A 62 -18.34 8.77 8.34
C PHE A 62 -18.32 7.25 8.59
N ARG A 63 -17.30 6.72 9.25
CA ARG A 63 -17.23 5.30 9.62
C ARG A 63 -18.39 4.87 10.53
N GLY A 64 -18.63 5.60 11.62
CA GLY A 64 -19.74 5.29 12.52
C GLY A 64 -21.12 5.38 11.85
N TRP A 65 -21.28 6.28 10.86
CA TRP A 65 -22.49 6.36 10.06
C TRP A 65 -22.65 5.18 9.09
N VAL A 66 -21.57 4.76 8.44
CA VAL A 66 -21.57 3.61 7.52
C VAL A 66 -21.83 2.29 8.27
N ASP A 67 -21.25 2.13 9.46
CA ASP A 67 -21.43 0.94 10.30
C ASP A 67 -22.85 0.83 10.89
N GLY A 68 -23.56 1.96 11.00
CA GLY A 68 -24.94 2.02 11.48
C GLY A 68 -26.00 1.64 10.43
N LEU A 69 -25.64 1.52 9.15
CA LEU A 69 -26.59 1.10 8.11
C LEU A 69 -26.67 -0.44 8.03
N PRO A 70 -27.87 -1.02 7.88
CA PRO A 70 -28.01 -2.46 7.67
C PRO A 70 -27.18 -2.89 6.46
N ARG A 71 -26.24 -3.84 6.64
CA ARG A 71 -25.30 -4.29 5.60
C ARG A 71 -25.99 -4.55 4.26
N MET A 72 -27.18 -5.15 4.28
CA MET A 72 -27.96 -5.44 3.08
C MET A 72 -28.36 -4.17 2.30
N ARG A 73 -28.79 -3.10 3.00
CA ARG A 73 -29.15 -1.82 2.36
C ARG A 73 -27.94 -1.14 1.77
N PHE A 74 -26.78 -1.20 2.45
CA PHE A 74 -25.53 -0.64 1.93
C PHE A 74 -25.16 -1.26 0.58
N TYR A 75 -25.14 -2.59 0.48
CA TYR A 75 -24.83 -3.29 -0.77
C TYR A 75 -25.81 -2.94 -1.90
N VAL A 76 -27.11 -2.89 -1.62
CA VAL A 76 -28.12 -2.51 -2.62
C VAL A 76 -27.92 -1.07 -3.10
N THR A 77 -27.60 -0.16 -2.19
CA THR A 77 -27.35 1.26 -2.55
C THR A 77 -26.11 1.39 -3.43
N LEU A 78 -25.03 0.68 -3.09
CA LEU A 78 -23.78 0.69 -3.82
C LEU A 78 -23.93 0.07 -5.22
N LEU A 79 -24.72 -1.00 -5.33
CA LEU A 79 -25.09 -1.62 -6.61
C LEU A 79 -25.84 -0.61 -7.50
N VAL A 80 -26.85 0.08 -6.97
CA VAL A 80 -27.65 1.06 -7.71
C VAL A 80 -26.80 2.25 -8.17
N ILE A 81 -25.91 2.77 -7.32
CA ILE A 81 -24.99 3.86 -7.68
C ILE A 81 -24.05 3.41 -8.79
N THR A 82 -23.47 2.21 -8.68
CA THR A 82 -22.55 1.68 -9.69
C THR A 82 -23.27 1.47 -11.02
N TRP A 83 -24.47 0.89 -10.99
CA TRP A 83 -25.28 0.68 -12.18
C TRP A 83 -25.72 2.01 -12.82
N LEU A 84 -26.11 3.01 -12.04
CA LEU A 84 -26.42 4.36 -12.53
C LEU A 84 -25.19 5.01 -13.14
N SER A 85 -24.03 4.95 -12.48
CA SER A 85 -22.78 5.51 -13.00
C SER A 85 -22.40 4.87 -14.33
N LEU A 86 -22.55 3.55 -14.45
CA LEU A 86 -22.29 2.83 -15.69
C LEU A 86 -23.30 3.22 -16.78
N THR A 87 -24.58 3.30 -16.45
CA THR A 87 -25.64 3.72 -17.38
C THR A 87 -25.42 5.15 -17.86
N VAL A 88 -25.02 6.06 -16.96
CA VAL A 88 -24.66 7.44 -17.30
C VAL A 88 -23.41 7.48 -18.17
N LEU A 89 -22.38 6.67 -17.88
CA LEU A 89 -21.16 6.58 -18.68
C LEU A 89 -21.43 6.06 -20.10
N ILE A 90 -22.34 5.12 -20.26
CA ILE A 90 -22.72 4.56 -21.57
C ILE A 90 -23.68 5.51 -22.31
N SER A 91 -24.56 6.20 -21.58
CA SER A 91 -25.53 7.15 -22.16
C SER A 91 -24.89 8.49 -22.54
N LEU A 92 -23.83 8.87 -21.82
CA LEU A 92 -22.87 9.88 -22.26
C LEU A 92 -21.94 9.20 -23.25
N ASP A 93 -22.45 8.92 -24.44
CA ASP A 93 -21.70 8.38 -25.59
C ASP A 93 -20.32 9.05 -25.62
N PRO A 94 -19.21 8.34 -25.28
CA PRO A 94 -17.88 8.92 -25.22
C PRO A 94 -17.35 9.03 -26.65
N ARG A 95 -18.11 9.70 -27.52
CA ARG A 95 -17.51 10.33 -28.70
C ARG A 95 -16.69 11.48 -28.13
N PRO A 96 -15.35 11.39 -28.18
CA PRO A 96 -14.48 12.37 -27.57
C PRO A 96 -14.74 13.73 -28.21
N THR A 97 -15.56 14.56 -27.57
CA THR A 97 -15.56 16.01 -27.75
C THR A 97 -14.34 16.58 -27.04
N PHE A 98 -13.15 16.06 -27.35
CA PHE A 98 -11.89 16.77 -27.17
C PHE A 98 -11.84 17.90 -28.20
N SER A 99 -12.69 18.90 -28.01
CA SER A 99 -12.60 20.22 -28.64
C SER A 99 -13.41 21.23 -27.83
N THR A 100 -13.17 21.27 -26.52
CA THR A 100 -13.60 22.39 -25.67
C THR A 100 -12.41 23.33 -25.52
N GLY A 101 -12.08 24.01 -26.63
CA GLY A 101 -10.92 24.90 -26.66
C GLY A 101 -10.58 25.55 -28.00
N GLY A 102 -11.57 25.81 -28.87
CA GLY A 102 -11.47 26.83 -29.93
C GLY A 102 -11.10 26.34 -31.34
N LEU A 103 -12.09 26.30 -32.23
CA LEU A 103 -12.16 26.99 -33.54
C LEU A 103 -13.44 26.54 -34.30
N PRO A 104 -14.05 27.43 -35.12
CA PRO A 104 -15.32 27.17 -35.81
C PRO A 104 -15.08 26.34 -37.07
N GLY A 105 -15.57 25.11 -37.09
CA GLY A 105 -15.42 24.20 -38.22
C GLY A 105 -16.32 22.98 -38.04
N SER A 106 -17.61 23.22 -38.23
CA SER A 106 -18.69 22.26 -38.46
C SER A 106 -18.25 20.87 -38.94
N GLY A 107 -18.81 19.83 -38.31
CA GLY A 107 -18.68 18.45 -38.73
C GLY A 107 -19.02 18.27 -40.21
N ALA A 108 -17.98 18.04 -41.02
CA ALA A 108 -18.15 17.48 -42.34
C ALA A 108 -18.36 15.98 -42.16
N GLY A 109 -19.58 15.51 -42.43
CA GLY A 109 -19.79 14.09 -42.69
C GLY A 109 -18.88 13.68 -43.84
N TYR A 110 -18.02 12.68 -43.61
CA TYR A 110 -17.18 12.13 -44.65
C TYR A 110 -18.07 11.38 -45.64
N GLU A 111 -18.34 11.99 -46.79
CA GLU A 111 -19.00 11.34 -47.92
C GLU A 111 -17.98 10.49 -48.68
N VAL A 112 -18.39 9.31 -49.16
CA VAL A 112 -17.52 8.39 -49.90
C VAL A 112 -17.02 9.10 -51.16
N GLY A 113 -15.70 9.31 -51.26
CA GLY A 113 -15.07 10.09 -52.33
C GLY A 113 -14.48 11.44 -51.87
N SER A 114 -14.67 11.84 -50.61
CA SER A 114 -13.97 12.99 -50.04
C SER A 114 -12.47 12.69 -49.83
N VAL A 115 -11.62 13.58 -50.33
CA VAL A 115 -10.15 13.52 -50.16
C VAL A 115 -9.77 14.42 -48.99
N ALA A 116 -8.96 13.93 -48.06
CA ALA A 116 -8.46 14.74 -46.95
C ALA A 116 -7.69 15.96 -47.49
N ARG A 117 -7.96 17.15 -46.93
CA ARG A 117 -7.30 18.39 -47.37
C ARG A 117 -5.85 18.50 -46.91
N ASP A 118 -5.51 17.78 -45.84
CA ASP A 118 -4.20 17.78 -45.23
C ASP A 118 -3.61 16.37 -45.28
N ASP A 119 -2.40 16.28 -45.85
CA ASP A 119 -1.62 15.05 -45.84
C ASP A 119 -1.11 14.80 -44.41
N VAL A 120 -1.65 13.77 -43.75
CA VAL A 120 -1.12 13.31 -42.46
C VAL A 120 0.11 12.45 -42.72
N PHE A 121 1.27 13.07 -42.67
CA PHE A 121 2.55 12.34 -42.72
C PHE A 121 2.76 11.60 -41.40
N ALA A 122 2.77 10.26 -41.45
CA ALA A 122 3.25 9.47 -40.33
C ALA A 122 4.72 9.85 -40.05
N GLN A 123 5.05 10.15 -38.79
CA GLN A 123 6.44 10.36 -38.38
C GLN A 123 7.23 9.08 -38.68
N ARG A 124 8.02 9.10 -39.77
CA ARG A 124 8.96 8.03 -40.13
C ARG A 124 10.28 8.23 -39.38
N GLY A 125 10.20 8.26 -38.06
CA GLY A 125 11.37 8.16 -37.20
C GLY A 125 11.55 6.71 -36.77
N VAL A 126 12.52 6.00 -37.35
CA VAL A 126 12.93 4.70 -36.82
C VAL A 126 13.91 4.98 -35.68
N THR A 127 13.41 5.01 -34.45
CA THR A 127 14.27 5.04 -33.26
C THR A 127 14.78 3.64 -33.03
N TYR A 128 16.07 3.41 -33.28
CA TYR A 128 16.72 2.15 -32.95
C TYR A 128 17.06 2.14 -31.46
N VAL A 129 16.53 1.16 -30.71
CA VAL A 129 16.95 0.93 -29.33
C VAL A 129 18.21 0.09 -29.38
N ASP A 130 19.33 0.69 -28.99
CA ASP A 130 20.58 -0.04 -28.82
C ASP A 130 20.55 -0.83 -27.50
N PRO A 131 20.47 -2.17 -27.54
CA PRO A 131 20.40 -2.98 -26.34
C PRO A 131 21.69 -2.91 -25.51
N VAL A 132 22.84 -2.68 -26.15
CA VAL A 132 24.14 -2.62 -25.47
C VAL A 132 24.26 -1.31 -24.69
N ALA A 133 23.92 -0.18 -25.31
CA ALA A 133 23.92 1.12 -24.63
C ALA A 133 22.90 1.16 -23.49
N THR A 134 21.74 0.50 -23.66
CA THR A 134 20.72 0.42 -22.61
C THR A 134 21.20 -0.40 -21.42
N GLU A 135 21.88 -1.52 -21.66
CA GLU A 135 22.38 -2.37 -20.57
C GLU A 135 23.54 -1.71 -19.82
N ALA A 136 24.45 -1.03 -20.54
CA ALA A 136 25.51 -0.23 -19.91
C ALA A 136 24.94 0.88 -19.02
N ALA A 137 23.91 1.60 -19.47
CA ALA A 137 23.25 2.63 -18.67
C ALA A 137 22.51 2.04 -17.45
N ARG A 138 22.00 0.81 -17.54
CA ARG A 138 21.41 0.12 -16.38
C ARG A 138 22.45 -0.29 -15.35
N GLU A 139 23.60 -0.75 -15.81
CA GLU A 139 24.71 -1.12 -14.93
C GLU A 139 25.25 0.11 -14.20
N GLU A 140 25.50 1.21 -14.92
CA GLU A 140 25.89 2.50 -14.33
C GLU A 140 24.85 3.00 -13.32
N ALA A 141 23.56 2.94 -13.67
CA ALA A 141 22.49 3.32 -12.74
C ALA A 141 22.38 2.40 -11.52
N ARG A 142 22.70 1.10 -11.66
CA ARG A 142 22.72 0.15 -10.54
C ARG A 142 23.89 0.43 -9.60
N ASP A 143 25.05 0.75 -10.15
CA ASP A 143 26.26 1.05 -9.38
C ASP A 143 26.16 2.42 -8.67
N GLU A 144 25.46 3.39 -9.27
CA GLU A 144 25.21 4.70 -8.66
C GLU A 144 24.01 4.68 -7.70
N ALA A 145 23.10 3.71 -7.81
CA ALA A 145 21.95 3.61 -6.93
C ALA A 145 22.43 3.38 -5.47
N PRO A 146 22.05 4.26 -4.51
CA PRO A 146 22.37 4.03 -3.12
C PRO A 146 21.72 2.72 -2.66
N VAL A 147 22.47 1.93 -1.88
CA VAL A 147 21.96 0.68 -1.29
C VAL A 147 20.81 1.04 -0.36
N ALA A 148 19.57 0.89 -0.86
CA ALA A 148 18.36 1.23 -0.13
C ALA A 148 18.08 0.26 1.03
N TYR A 149 18.66 -0.95 0.97
CA TYR A 149 18.44 -2.01 1.95
C TYR A 149 19.76 -2.38 2.62
N ARG A 150 20.04 -1.79 3.78
CA ARG A 150 21.13 -2.24 4.66
C ARG A 150 20.54 -3.16 5.72
N GLN A 151 21.05 -4.39 5.81
CA GLN A 151 20.65 -5.32 6.87
C GLN A 151 21.18 -4.81 8.22
N ASP A 152 20.28 -4.35 9.09
CA ASP A 152 20.64 -4.10 10.49
C ASP A 152 20.64 -5.42 11.26
N ALA A 153 21.85 -5.88 11.61
CA ALA A 153 22.05 -7.11 12.38
C ALA A 153 21.44 -7.05 13.80
N GLY A 154 21.07 -5.86 14.30
CA GLY A 154 20.42 -5.69 15.60
C GLY A 154 18.89 -5.80 15.57
N ILE A 155 18.24 -5.78 14.40
CA ILE A 155 16.78 -5.96 14.31
C ILE A 155 16.35 -7.38 14.74
N PRO A 156 16.96 -8.48 14.26
CA PRO A 156 16.56 -9.83 14.65
C PRO A 156 16.60 -10.03 16.17
N THR A 157 17.69 -9.58 16.81
CA THR A 157 17.85 -9.68 18.28
C THR A 157 16.78 -8.87 19.02
N ARG A 158 16.51 -7.63 18.61
CA ARG A 158 15.47 -6.81 19.25
C ARG A 158 14.07 -7.41 19.10
N GLN A 159 13.75 -7.99 17.94
CA GLN A 159 12.42 -8.57 17.71
C GLN A 159 12.24 -9.90 18.48
N THR A 160 13.27 -10.73 18.55
CA THR A 160 13.25 -11.98 19.34
C THR A 160 13.16 -11.68 20.84
N GLU A 161 13.91 -10.70 21.35
CA GLU A 161 13.79 -10.23 22.73
C GLU A 161 12.41 -9.64 23.04
N ALA A 162 11.84 -8.85 22.11
CA ALA A 162 10.49 -8.30 22.28
C ALA A 162 9.41 -9.39 22.30
N ALA A 163 9.55 -10.43 21.47
CA ALA A 163 8.63 -11.57 21.46
C ALA A 163 8.73 -12.38 22.77
N ALA A 164 9.94 -12.71 23.23
CA ALA A 164 10.14 -13.41 24.49
C ALA A 164 9.59 -12.61 25.69
N GLY A 165 9.87 -11.31 25.74
CA GLY A 165 9.34 -10.42 26.79
C GLY A 165 7.81 -10.35 26.80
N PHE A 166 7.16 -10.41 25.63
CA PHE A 166 5.70 -10.49 25.54
C PHE A 166 5.17 -11.81 26.15
N PHE A 167 5.78 -12.96 25.86
CA PHE A 167 5.36 -14.24 26.43
C PHE A 167 5.57 -14.30 27.95
N ASP A 168 6.63 -13.70 28.48
CA ASP A 168 6.83 -13.53 29.92
C ASP A 168 5.71 -12.70 30.57
N GLU A 169 5.28 -11.62 29.91
CA GLU A 169 4.16 -10.82 30.38
C GLU A 169 2.83 -11.60 30.31
N VAL A 170 2.60 -12.39 29.26
CA VAL A 170 1.45 -13.29 29.15
C VAL A 170 1.42 -14.30 30.29
N ARG A 171 2.55 -14.93 30.63
CA ARG A 171 2.66 -15.82 31.81
C ARG A 171 2.30 -15.08 33.10
N GLY A 172 2.80 -13.86 33.28
CA GLY A 172 2.47 -13.00 34.42
C GLY A 172 0.97 -12.67 34.51
N ILE A 173 0.34 -12.35 33.38
CA ILE A 173 -1.11 -12.08 33.32
C ILE A 173 -1.92 -13.35 33.60
N ARG A 174 -1.53 -14.51 33.05
CA ARG A 174 -2.19 -15.80 33.29
C ARG A 174 -2.12 -16.21 34.75
N ALA A 175 -0.96 -16.05 35.39
CA ALA A 175 -0.75 -16.31 36.82
C ALA A 175 -1.51 -15.32 37.74
N SER A 176 -1.84 -14.13 37.24
CA SER A 176 -2.60 -13.14 38.03
C SER A 176 -4.04 -13.61 38.31
N GLY A 177 -4.55 -13.35 39.51
CA GLY A 177 -5.95 -13.59 39.84
C GLY A 177 -6.82 -12.48 39.25
N GLY A 178 -7.62 -12.79 38.23
CA GLY A 178 -8.49 -11.85 37.54
C GLY A 178 -9.48 -12.56 36.63
N GLU A 179 -10.57 -11.88 36.28
CA GLU A 179 -11.59 -12.41 35.36
C GLU A 179 -10.98 -12.68 33.98
N PRO A 180 -11.42 -13.74 33.25
CA PRO A 180 -10.81 -14.10 31.96
C PRO A 180 -10.83 -12.97 30.94
N GLU A 181 -11.92 -12.20 30.85
CA GLU A 181 -12.04 -11.08 29.92
C GLU A 181 -11.08 -9.92 30.25
N GLU A 182 -10.80 -9.70 31.54
CA GLU A 182 -9.78 -8.73 31.96
C GLU A 182 -8.38 -9.19 31.55
N LYS A 183 -8.09 -10.49 31.67
CA LYS A 183 -6.82 -11.06 31.19
C LYS A 183 -6.65 -10.90 29.69
N VAL A 184 -7.68 -11.17 28.90
CA VAL A 184 -7.66 -10.99 27.43
C VAL A 184 -7.39 -9.54 27.06
N ALA A 185 -8.05 -8.58 27.73
CA ALA A 185 -7.81 -7.16 27.51
C ALA A 185 -6.37 -6.77 27.85
N ARG A 186 -5.81 -7.32 28.95
CA ARG A 186 -4.41 -7.08 29.34
C ARG A 186 -3.40 -7.67 28.36
N VAL A 187 -3.60 -8.92 27.92
CA VAL A 187 -2.75 -9.56 26.90
C VAL A 187 -2.78 -8.77 25.60
N THR A 188 -3.95 -8.31 25.17
CA THR A 188 -4.10 -7.50 23.96
C THR A 188 -3.41 -6.14 24.10
N GLY A 189 -3.45 -5.52 25.29
CA GLY A 189 -2.79 -4.25 25.57
C GLY A 189 -1.26 -4.34 25.74
N ALA A 190 -0.75 -5.51 26.13
CA ALA A 190 0.68 -5.78 26.28
C ALA A 190 1.37 -6.12 24.95
N ALA A 191 0.62 -6.54 23.93
CA ALA A 191 1.18 -7.00 22.67
C ALA A 191 1.93 -5.86 21.93
N PRO A 192 3.21 -6.06 21.51
CA PRO A 192 3.95 -5.06 20.74
C PRO A 192 3.47 -4.94 19.28
N PHE A 193 2.52 -5.79 18.88
CA PHE A 193 1.93 -5.85 17.54
C PHE A 193 0.40 -6.05 17.66
N PRO A 194 -0.38 -5.72 16.60
CA PRO A 194 -1.82 -5.92 16.62
C PRO A 194 -2.16 -7.41 16.73
N LEU A 195 -2.62 -7.83 17.90
CA LEU A 195 -3.03 -9.20 18.19
C LEU A 195 -4.56 -9.34 18.05
N PRO A 196 -5.06 -10.26 17.20
CA PRO A 196 -6.48 -10.56 17.14
C PRO A 196 -7.02 -11.03 18.50
N GLU A 197 -8.22 -10.57 18.88
CA GLU A 197 -8.81 -10.88 20.19
C GLU A 197 -8.99 -12.40 20.40
N ASN A 198 -9.27 -13.16 19.35
CA ASN A 198 -9.34 -14.62 19.41
C ASN A 198 -7.99 -15.25 19.75
N ALA A 199 -6.87 -14.72 19.24
CA ALA A 199 -5.54 -15.20 19.57
C ALA A 199 -5.16 -14.85 21.01
N ALA A 200 -5.49 -13.63 21.48
CA ALA A 200 -5.33 -13.24 22.87
C ALA A 200 -6.14 -14.14 23.81
N ARG A 201 -7.39 -14.46 23.43
CA ARG A 201 -8.25 -15.38 24.17
C ARG A 201 -7.65 -16.79 24.21
N SER A 202 -7.16 -17.31 23.08
CA SER A 202 -6.45 -18.59 23.05
C SER A 202 -5.25 -18.58 24.00
N LEU A 203 -4.37 -17.57 23.94
CA LEU A 203 -3.19 -17.48 24.82
C LEU A 203 -3.54 -17.51 26.31
N VAL A 204 -4.66 -16.90 26.73
CA VAL A 204 -5.11 -16.93 28.13
C VAL A 204 -5.52 -18.33 28.59
N PHE A 205 -6.07 -19.16 27.69
CA PHE A 205 -6.62 -20.48 28.02
C PHE A 205 -5.75 -21.67 27.64
N LEU A 206 -4.64 -21.46 26.92
CA LEU A 206 -3.66 -22.51 26.63
C LEU A 206 -3.04 -23.07 27.92
N GLU A 207 -2.57 -24.31 27.86
CA GLU A 207 -1.74 -24.91 28.91
C GLU A 207 -0.35 -24.27 28.95
N ASP A 208 0.37 -24.38 30.06
CA ASP A 208 1.68 -23.74 30.20
C ASP A 208 2.68 -24.28 29.18
N GLU A 209 2.64 -25.58 28.92
CA GLU A 209 3.46 -26.24 27.91
C GLU A 209 3.13 -25.76 26.48
N GLU A 210 1.85 -25.47 26.20
CA GLU A 210 1.44 -24.96 24.89
C GLU A 210 1.86 -23.49 24.69
N VAL A 211 1.92 -22.70 25.76
CA VAL A 211 2.46 -21.33 25.72
C VAL A 211 3.96 -21.35 25.46
N ASP A 212 4.70 -22.25 26.10
CA ASP A 212 6.14 -22.44 25.87
C ASP A 212 6.41 -22.88 24.43
N GLU A 213 5.58 -23.78 23.89
CA GLU A 213 5.65 -24.21 22.49
C GLU A 213 5.38 -23.06 21.52
N ALA A 214 4.35 -22.25 21.80
CA ALA A 214 4.02 -21.08 20.99
C ALA A 214 5.15 -20.04 20.99
N GLU A 215 5.77 -19.78 22.14
CA GLU A 215 6.95 -18.90 22.23
C GLU A 215 8.09 -19.43 21.37
N ARG A 216 8.46 -20.70 21.56
CA ARG A 216 9.53 -21.35 20.81
C ARG A 216 9.31 -21.25 19.31
N TYR A 217 8.10 -21.56 18.86
CA TYR A 217 7.73 -21.46 17.45
C TYR A 217 7.85 -20.04 16.91
N VAL A 218 7.36 -19.03 17.64
CA VAL A 218 7.43 -17.63 17.22
C VAL A 218 8.87 -17.14 17.16
N VAL A 219 9.69 -17.43 18.17
CA VAL A 219 11.10 -17.01 18.21
C VAL A 219 11.90 -17.66 17.08
N GLU A 220 11.72 -18.96 16.84
CA GLU A 220 12.39 -19.68 15.75
C GLU A 220 11.98 -19.14 14.37
N ASN A 221 10.69 -18.86 14.15
CA ASN A 221 10.22 -18.27 12.90
C ASN A 221 10.76 -16.85 12.69
N LEU A 222 10.87 -16.03 13.75
CA LEU A 222 11.46 -14.70 13.65
C LEU A 222 12.95 -14.78 13.32
N ASP A 223 13.68 -15.69 13.95
CA ASP A 223 15.10 -15.91 13.67
C ASP A 223 15.34 -16.38 12.22
N GLU A 224 14.53 -17.33 11.74
CA GLU A 224 14.61 -17.81 10.36
C GLU A 224 14.26 -16.71 9.34
N LEU A 225 13.16 -15.99 9.58
CA LEU A 225 12.68 -14.95 8.68
C LEU A 225 13.69 -13.80 8.56
N TYR A 226 14.20 -13.32 9.69
CA TYR A 226 15.15 -12.21 9.72
C TYR A 226 16.59 -12.63 9.41
N GLY A 227 16.94 -13.90 9.60
CA GLY A 227 18.23 -14.46 9.19
C GLY A 227 18.38 -14.57 7.67
N THR A 228 17.27 -14.79 6.95
CA THR A 228 17.28 -15.00 5.50
C THR A 228 16.89 -13.76 4.68
N THR A 229 16.15 -12.82 5.27
CA THR A 229 15.61 -11.66 4.54
C THR A 229 16.42 -10.39 4.84
N PRO A 230 16.97 -9.69 3.82
CA PRO A 230 17.54 -8.36 4.01
C PRO A 230 16.40 -7.38 4.32
N VAL A 231 16.26 -7.00 5.58
CA VAL A 231 15.36 -5.93 6.00
C VAL A 231 15.98 -4.61 5.59
N GLY A 232 15.19 -3.75 4.96
CA GLY A 232 15.61 -2.38 4.73
C GLY A 232 15.79 -1.67 6.06
N ASP A 233 16.95 -1.07 6.24
CA ASP A 233 17.10 0.09 7.13
C ASP A 233 16.25 1.20 6.50
N ASP A 234 14.93 1.06 6.62
CA ASP A 234 13.97 2.10 6.32
C ASP A 234 14.28 3.17 7.36
N GLY A 235 15.27 4.00 7.03
CA GLY A 235 15.69 5.21 7.72
C GLY A 235 14.59 6.26 7.64
N VAL A 236 13.37 5.87 7.99
CA VAL A 236 12.36 6.72 8.60
C VAL A 236 12.79 6.99 10.05
N GLU A 237 14.07 7.28 10.28
CA GLU A 237 14.40 8.40 11.15
C GLU A 237 13.74 9.61 10.51
N GLU A 238 12.45 9.80 10.85
CA GLU A 238 11.74 11.06 10.89
C GLU A 238 12.42 12.10 10.01
N ALA A 239 12.40 11.85 8.69
CA ALA A 239 13.06 12.71 7.73
C ALA A 239 12.44 14.06 8.02
N ALA A 240 13.27 14.93 8.62
CA ALA A 240 12.82 16.17 9.18
C ALA A 240 11.88 16.77 8.16
N SER A 241 10.76 17.29 8.64
CA SER A 241 9.86 18.18 7.93
C SER A 241 10.58 19.48 7.48
N GLY A 242 11.83 19.38 7.04
CA GLY A 242 12.50 20.17 6.04
C GLY A 242 11.65 20.20 4.79
N SER A 243 10.65 21.07 4.84
CA SER A 243 10.61 22.23 3.97
C SER A 243 11.18 21.88 2.60
N CYS A 244 10.29 21.44 1.71
CA CYS A 244 10.37 21.79 0.30
C CYS A 244 10.42 23.33 0.19
N ARG A 245 11.53 23.94 0.62
CA ARG A 245 11.92 25.29 0.25
C ARG A 245 12.29 25.16 -1.21
N SER A 246 11.29 25.30 -2.06
CA SER A 246 11.44 25.41 -3.50
C SER A 246 12.60 26.34 -3.79
N ARG A 247 13.73 25.75 -4.18
CA ARG A 247 14.87 26.47 -4.67
C ARG A 247 14.41 27.04 -5.99
N ARG A 248 13.84 28.25 -5.96
CA ARG A 248 13.61 29.09 -7.13
C ARG A 248 14.91 29.09 -7.90
N ARG A 249 14.95 28.29 -8.96
CA ARG A 249 15.99 28.33 -9.97
C ARG A 249 15.90 29.74 -10.53
N ALA A 250 16.82 30.61 -10.10
CA ALA A 250 17.00 31.90 -10.72
C ALA A 250 17.20 31.62 -12.20
N SER A 251 16.23 32.03 -13.00
CA SER A 251 16.31 32.06 -14.44
C SER A 251 17.58 32.81 -14.80
N GLY A 252 18.61 32.06 -15.19
CA GLY A 252 19.80 32.61 -15.80
C GLY A 252 19.36 33.47 -16.97
N SER A 253 19.65 34.76 -16.84
CA SER A 253 19.50 35.74 -17.91
C SER A 253 20.21 35.22 -19.17
N PRO A 254 19.59 35.26 -20.35
CA PRO A 254 20.26 34.89 -21.59
C PRO A 254 21.43 35.85 -21.82
N ARG A 255 22.65 35.29 -21.93
CA ARG A 255 23.82 36.05 -22.37
C ARG A 255 23.51 36.67 -23.75
N PRO A 256 23.76 37.98 -23.95
CA PRO A 256 23.62 38.59 -25.25
C PRO A 256 24.66 37.99 -26.21
N ARG A 257 24.21 37.63 -27.42
CA ARG A 257 25.07 37.23 -28.54
C ARG A 257 26.01 38.39 -28.87
N GLU A 258 27.31 38.14 -28.78
CA GLU A 258 28.34 38.94 -29.42
C GLU A 258 28.07 38.99 -30.92
N GLY A 259 27.97 40.19 -31.50
CA GLY A 259 27.76 40.31 -32.95
C GLY A 259 27.19 41.63 -33.48
N THR A 260 27.09 42.70 -32.68
CA THR A 260 26.67 44.01 -33.19
C THR A 260 27.86 44.97 -33.27
N PRO A 261 28.27 45.44 -34.47
CA PRO A 261 29.33 46.43 -34.59
C PRO A 261 28.87 47.81 -34.07
N PRO A 262 29.77 48.63 -33.48
CA PRO A 262 29.41 49.93 -32.95
C PRO A 262 29.01 50.91 -34.06
N ALA A 263 27.89 51.59 -33.82
CA ALA A 263 27.39 52.68 -34.63
C ALA A 263 28.45 53.78 -34.78
N SER A 264 28.78 54.11 -36.02
CA SER A 264 29.65 55.20 -36.41
C SER A 264 29.11 56.54 -35.90
N LEU A 265 29.94 57.24 -35.13
CA LEU A 265 29.83 58.65 -34.79
C LEU A 265 29.71 59.50 -36.06
N ARG A 266 28.54 60.12 -36.30
CA ARG A 266 28.43 61.26 -37.21
C ARG A 266 28.79 62.53 -36.43
N SER A 267 30.00 63.01 -36.67
CA SER A 267 30.44 64.35 -36.30
C SER A 267 29.56 65.39 -37.00
N TRP A 268 28.95 66.28 -36.23
CA TRP A 268 28.56 67.59 -36.73
C TRP A 268 29.79 68.49 -36.65
N SER A 269 30.26 68.98 -37.81
CA SER A 269 31.15 70.13 -37.87
C SER A 269 30.50 71.17 -38.78
N THR A 270 30.35 72.34 -38.19
CA THR A 270 29.90 73.60 -38.75
C THR A 270 30.89 74.12 -39.80
N CYS A 271 30.36 74.59 -40.93
CA CYS A 271 30.76 75.80 -41.67
C CYS A 271 29.67 76.12 -42.69
#